data_AF-A0A3C1CEL3-F1
#
_entry.id   AF-A0A3C1CEL3-F1
#
_cell.length_a   1.000
_cell.length_b   1.000
_cell.length_c   1.000
_cell.angle_alpha   90.00
_cell.angle_beta   90.00
_cell.angle_gamma   90.00
#
_symmetry.space_group_name_H-M   'P 1'
#
loop_
_entity.id
_entity.type
_entity.pdbx_description
1 polymer ?
#
loop_
_entity_poly.entity_id
_entity_poly.type
_entity_poly.pdbx_seq_one_letter_code
_entity_poly.pdbx_strand_id
1 'polypeptide(L)'
;MSVTAPRGFRAAGTACGIKASGELDLALVAAEGPAAVPVAGVFTSNRAAAAPVQVSRAHLAATAGRAAAVVLSSGNANAATGAAGRADAARMCALVAKDLGVAAEEVLVCQTGLIGIPLPMERLEQGITPAVAALAGDVEAGMAAARAIMTTD
;
A
#
# COMPACT_ATOMS: atom_id res chain seq x y z
N MET A 1 -11.89 1.37 16.96
CA MET A 1 -11.13 0.11 16.83
C MET A 1 -10.58 0.08 15.41
N SER A 2 -9.28 -0.20 15.21
CA SER A 2 -8.61 -0.13 13.90
C SER A 2 -7.78 -1.39 13.64
N VAL A 3 -6.99 -1.42 12.55
CA VAL A 3 -6.14 -2.54 12.11
C VAL A 3 -5.07 -2.96 13.12
N THR A 4 -4.71 -2.09 14.07
CA THR A 4 -3.76 -2.38 15.17
C THR A 4 -4.43 -2.90 16.45
N ALA A 5 -5.77 -3.03 16.47
CA ALA A 5 -6.46 -3.58 17.64
C ALA A 5 -6.15 -5.08 17.89
N PRO A 6 -6.05 -5.94 16.86
CA PRO A 6 -5.50 -7.28 17.02
C PRO A 6 -3.98 -7.23 17.22
N ARG A 7 -3.45 -8.10 18.09
CA ARG A 7 -2.00 -8.29 18.25
C ARG A 7 -1.38 -8.81 16.95
N GLY A 8 -0.11 -8.48 16.72
CA GLY A 8 0.64 -8.97 15.57
C GLY A 8 0.47 -8.11 14.30
N PHE A 9 -0.07 -6.89 14.43
CA PHE A 9 -0.17 -5.94 13.33
C PHE A 9 0.41 -4.58 13.72
N ARG A 10 1.16 -4.00 12.78
CA ARG A 10 1.65 -2.62 12.85
C ARG A 10 1.09 -1.85 11.66
N ALA A 11 0.88 -0.55 11.86
CA ALA A 11 0.40 0.34 10.81
C ALA A 11 1.17 1.66 10.81
N ALA A 12 1.08 2.39 9.71
CA ALA A 12 1.58 3.76 9.61
C ALA A 12 0.70 4.53 8.64
N GLY A 13 0.57 5.84 8.87
CA GLY A 13 0.00 6.79 7.92
C GLY A 13 0.86 8.04 7.87
N THR A 14 1.35 8.40 6.70
CA THR A 14 2.24 9.54 6.47
C THR A 14 1.73 10.40 5.32
N ALA A 15 2.21 11.64 5.27
CA ALA A 15 2.06 12.50 4.10
C ALA A 15 3.34 12.41 3.27
N CYS A 16 3.27 11.78 2.09
CA CYS A 16 4.34 11.75 1.10
C CYS A 16 4.13 12.81 0.01
N GLY A 17 2.99 13.49 0.00
CA GLY A 17 2.73 14.65 -0.87
C GLY A 17 2.11 14.29 -2.21
N ILE A 18 1.43 13.15 -2.33
CA ILE A 18 0.50 12.91 -3.46
C ILE A 18 -0.62 13.95 -3.41
N LYS A 19 -1.19 14.21 -2.22
CA LYS A 19 -2.21 15.23 -2.02
C LYS A 19 -1.57 16.60 -1.89
N ALA A 20 -2.02 17.54 -2.72
CA ALA A 20 -1.58 18.93 -2.64
C ALA A 20 -1.97 19.63 -1.33
N SER A 21 -2.98 19.11 -0.61
CA SER A 21 -3.38 19.60 0.72
C SER A 21 -2.34 19.35 1.81
N GLY A 22 -1.39 18.43 1.60
CA GLY A 22 -0.44 17.99 2.61
C GLY A 22 -1.04 17.04 3.65
N GLU A 23 -2.28 16.59 3.44
CA GLU A 23 -2.91 15.56 4.27
C GLU A 23 -2.21 14.20 4.10
N LEU A 24 -2.46 13.30 5.06
CA LEU A 24 -1.96 11.92 4.96
C LEU A 24 -2.47 11.25 3.69
N ASP A 25 -1.56 10.58 2.99
CA ASP A 25 -1.81 10.02 1.65
C ASP A 25 -1.04 8.73 1.35
N LEU A 26 -0.22 8.25 2.29
CA LEU A 26 0.47 6.97 2.24
C LEU A 26 0.22 6.20 3.53
N ALA A 27 -0.25 4.97 3.40
CA ALA A 27 -0.49 4.06 4.51
C ALA A 27 0.29 2.76 4.33
N LEU A 28 0.68 2.16 5.45
CA LEU A 28 1.21 0.81 5.51
C LEU A 28 0.48 0.03 6.59
N VAL A 29 0.21 -1.24 6.31
CA VAL A 29 -0.21 -2.22 7.30
C VAL A 29 0.67 -3.45 7.13
N ALA A 30 1.33 -3.89 8.19
CA ALA A 30 2.25 -5.02 8.17
C ALA A 30 1.94 -6.00 9.31
N ALA A 31 2.09 -7.29 9.05
CA ALA A 31 2.15 -8.29 10.09
C ALA A 31 3.46 -8.14 10.88
N GLU A 32 3.45 -8.43 12.17
CA GLU A 32 4.67 -8.48 12.97
C GLU A 32 5.47 -9.75 12.66
N GLY A 33 6.80 -9.60 12.61
CA GLY A 33 7.72 -10.69 12.37
C GLY A 33 8.21 -10.77 10.92
N PRO A 34 9.17 -11.66 10.64
CA PRO A 34 9.88 -11.68 9.36
C PRO A 34 9.15 -12.47 8.26
N ALA A 35 8.00 -13.08 8.55
CA ALA A 35 7.34 -14.02 7.65
C ALA A 35 6.02 -13.46 7.11
N ALA A 36 5.78 -13.63 5.81
CA ALA A 36 4.47 -13.43 5.24
C ALA A 36 3.43 -14.32 5.93
N VAL A 37 2.22 -13.79 6.15
CA VAL A 37 1.10 -14.49 6.80
C VAL A 37 0.02 -14.84 5.78
N PRO A 38 -0.89 -15.80 6.07
CA PRO A 38 -2.01 -16.09 5.18
C PRO A 38 -2.90 -14.87 4.95
N VAL A 39 -3.24 -14.61 3.69
CA VAL A 39 -4.10 -13.49 3.27
C VAL A 39 -5.12 -13.98 2.25
N ALA A 40 -6.35 -13.52 2.42
CA ALA A 40 -7.41 -13.64 1.41
C ALA A 40 -7.73 -12.24 0.87
N GLY A 41 -7.84 -12.12 -0.46
CA GLY A 41 -8.16 -10.86 -1.13
C GLY A 41 -9.25 -11.06 -2.18
N VAL A 42 -10.26 -10.19 -2.14
CA VAL A 42 -11.24 -10.05 -3.23
C VAL A 42 -11.00 -8.73 -3.94
N PHE A 43 -11.24 -8.72 -5.25
CA PHE A 43 -10.88 -7.62 -6.11
C PHE A 43 -12.04 -7.29 -7.05
N THR A 44 -12.14 -6.04 -7.49
CA THR A 44 -13.20 -5.59 -8.41
C THR A 44 -13.32 -6.49 -9.65
N SER A 45 -14.55 -6.85 -10.03
CA SER A 45 -14.84 -7.59 -11.27
C SER A 45 -14.81 -6.72 -12.52
N ASN A 46 -14.57 -5.41 -12.37
CA ASN A 46 -14.50 -4.47 -13.49
C ASN A 46 -13.36 -4.86 -14.45
N ARG A 47 -13.67 -4.86 -15.75
CA ARG A 47 -12.70 -5.16 -16.84
C ARG A 47 -11.56 -4.14 -16.90
N ALA A 48 -11.81 -2.91 -16.45
CA ALA A 48 -10.82 -1.83 -16.36
C ALA A 48 -10.14 -1.80 -14.98
N ALA A 49 -9.72 -2.96 -14.46
CA ALA A 49 -9.02 -3.04 -13.18
C ALA A 49 -7.72 -2.22 -13.20
N ALA A 50 -7.52 -1.38 -12.18
CA ALA A 50 -6.33 -0.54 -12.04
C ALA A 50 -5.04 -1.36 -11.91
N ALA A 51 -3.89 -0.74 -12.18
CA ALA A 51 -2.58 -1.36 -12.02
C ALA A 51 -2.35 -2.03 -10.65
N PRO A 52 -2.65 -1.40 -9.49
CA PRO A 52 -2.45 -2.02 -8.18
C PRO A 52 -3.29 -3.28 -7.96
N VAL A 53 -4.49 -3.36 -8.55
CA VAL A 53 -5.33 -4.58 -8.50
C VAL A 53 -4.67 -5.71 -9.26
N GLN A 54 -4.10 -5.43 -10.43
CA GLN A 54 -3.41 -6.42 -11.26
C GLN A 54 -2.15 -6.95 -10.53
N VAL A 55 -1.37 -6.06 -9.93
CA VAL A 55 -0.16 -6.40 -9.16
C VAL A 55 -0.52 -7.25 -7.93
N SER A 56 -1.45 -6.80 -7.10
CA SER A 56 -1.85 -7.53 -5.88
C SER A 56 -2.44 -8.91 -6.17
N ARG A 57 -3.17 -9.09 -7.28
CA ARG A 57 -3.61 -10.42 -7.75
C ARG A 57 -2.44 -11.33 -8.12
N ALA A 58 -1.47 -10.80 -8.86
CA ALA A 58 -0.29 -11.56 -9.27
C ALA A 58 0.56 -11.97 -8.06
N HIS A 59 0.74 -11.06 -7.10
CA HIS A 59 1.46 -11.31 -5.86
C HIS A 59 0.82 -12.42 -5.03
N LEU A 60 -0.50 -12.34 -4.76
CA LEU A 60 -1.22 -13.40 -4.05
C LEU A 60 -1.16 -14.76 -4.76
N ALA A 61 -1.18 -14.78 -6.09
CA ALA A 61 -1.03 -16.02 -6.85
C ALA A 61 0.40 -16.60 -6.71
N ALA A 62 1.42 -15.74 -6.78
CA ALA A 62 2.82 -16.14 -6.69
C ALA A 62 3.20 -16.68 -5.30
N THR A 63 2.59 -16.15 -4.24
CA THR A 63 2.89 -16.52 -2.85
C THR A 63 1.96 -17.57 -2.26
N ALA A 64 1.05 -18.14 -3.07
CA ALA A 64 0.00 -19.04 -2.61
C ALA A 64 -0.85 -18.44 -1.47
N GLY A 65 -1.23 -17.16 -1.62
CA GLY A 65 -2.10 -16.45 -0.68
C GLY A 65 -1.37 -15.99 0.59
N ARG A 66 -0.12 -15.53 0.47
CA ARG A 66 0.65 -15.02 1.61
C ARG A 66 1.15 -13.60 1.35
N ALA A 67 1.13 -12.75 2.37
CA ALA A 67 1.74 -11.43 2.31
C ALA A 67 2.22 -10.99 3.70
N ALA A 68 3.27 -10.17 3.74
CA ALA A 68 3.83 -9.56 4.95
C ALA A 68 3.28 -8.15 5.18
N ALA A 69 2.95 -7.42 4.10
CA ALA A 69 2.46 -6.05 4.20
C ALA A 69 1.51 -5.67 3.06
N VAL A 70 0.76 -4.59 3.28
CA VAL A 70 -0.01 -3.87 2.28
C VAL A 70 0.42 -2.40 2.30
N VAL A 71 0.81 -1.87 1.15
CA VAL A 71 1.05 -0.44 0.94
C VAL A 71 -0.15 0.19 0.24
N LEU A 72 -0.66 1.27 0.80
CA LEU A 72 -1.85 1.95 0.30
C LEU A 72 -1.57 3.42 0.06
N SER A 73 -2.02 3.98 -1.06
CA SER A 73 -1.91 5.41 -1.33
C SER A 73 -3.25 6.03 -1.75
N SER A 74 -3.50 7.28 -1.36
CA SER A 74 -4.70 8.02 -1.77
C SER A 74 -4.34 9.29 -2.57
N GLY A 75 -5.33 9.87 -3.25
CA GLY A 75 -5.16 11.02 -4.14
C GLY A 75 -4.84 10.66 -5.60
N ASN A 76 -4.40 9.42 -5.87
CA ASN A 76 -4.17 8.90 -7.22
C ASN A 76 -4.48 7.40 -7.27
N ALA A 77 -5.36 6.98 -8.19
CA ALA A 77 -5.79 5.59 -8.30
C ALA A 77 -4.82 4.68 -9.08
N ASN A 78 -3.85 5.26 -9.79
CA ASN A 78 -2.99 4.54 -10.74
C ASN A 78 -3.79 3.60 -11.67
N ALA A 79 -4.89 4.14 -12.18
CA ALA A 79 -5.81 3.45 -13.07
C ALA A 79 -5.69 4.04 -14.48
N ALA A 80 -5.85 3.20 -15.51
CA ALA A 80 -5.67 3.58 -16.91
C ALA A 80 -4.27 4.15 -17.26
N THR A 81 -3.24 3.74 -16.52
CA THR A 81 -1.83 4.19 -16.65
C THR A 81 -0.93 3.21 -17.41
N GLY A 82 -1.50 2.16 -17.99
CA GLY A 82 -0.80 1.21 -18.86
C GLY A 82 0.31 0.41 -18.16
N ALA A 83 1.35 0.05 -18.93
CA ALA A 83 2.47 -0.74 -18.43
C ALA A 83 3.33 0.04 -17.41
N ALA A 84 3.47 1.36 -17.60
CA ALA A 84 4.20 2.22 -16.67
C ALA A 84 3.55 2.18 -15.27
N GLY A 85 2.23 2.37 -15.17
CA GLY A 85 1.54 2.30 -13.88
C GLY A 85 1.66 0.93 -13.19
N ARG A 86 1.71 -0.17 -13.95
CA ARG A 86 1.99 -1.50 -13.37
C ARG A 86 3.40 -1.60 -12.80
N ALA A 87 4.39 -1.06 -13.53
CA ALA A 87 5.77 -1.02 -13.05
C ALA A 87 5.89 -0.16 -11.78
N ASP A 88 5.22 1.00 -11.74
CA ASP A 88 5.20 1.88 -10.57
C ASP A 88 4.58 1.20 -9.34
N ALA A 89 3.45 0.49 -9.52
CA ALA A 89 2.82 -0.27 -8.44
C ALA A 89 3.74 -1.40 -7.91
N ALA A 90 4.38 -2.15 -8.81
CA ALA A 90 5.36 -3.18 -8.42
C ALA A 90 6.60 -2.57 -7.74
N ARG A 91 7.02 -1.38 -8.17
CA ARG A 91 8.13 -0.63 -7.59
C ARG A 91 7.83 -0.20 -6.15
N MET A 92 6.61 0.25 -5.86
CA MET A 92 6.17 0.53 -4.49
C MET A 92 6.28 -0.71 -3.60
N CYS A 93 5.81 -1.87 -4.07
CA CYS A 93 5.95 -3.14 -3.35
C CYS A 93 7.42 -3.47 -3.07
N ALA A 94 8.29 -3.35 -4.07
CA ALA A 94 9.72 -3.64 -3.92
C ALA A 94 10.43 -2.72 -2.91
N LEU A 95 10.04 -1.44 -2.83
CA LEU A 95 10.59 -0.50 -1.85
C LEU A 95 10.24 -0.90 -0.43
N VAL A 96 8.97 -1.19 -0.18
CA VAL A 96 8.48 -1.65 1.12
C VAL A 96 9.12 -2.98 1.48
N ALA A 97 9.18 -3.91 0.54
CA ALA A 97 9.75 -5.24 0.74
C ALA A 97 11.24 -5.17 1.12
N LYS A 98 12.00 -4.29 0.47
CA LYS A 98 13.42 -4.04 0.79
C LYS A 98 13.60 -3.60 2.24
N ASP A 99 12.80 -2.65 2.70
CA ASP A 99 12.93 -2.08 4.05
C ASP A 99 12.38 -3.02 5.14
N LEU A 100 11.46 -3.93 4.77
CA LEU A 100 10.95 -4.99 5.65
C LEU A 100 11.77 -6.29 5.62
N GLY A 101 12.67 -6.46 4.65
CA GLY A 101 13.46 -7.68 4.48
C GLY A 101 12.66 -8.88 3.98
N VAL A 102 11.64 -8.66 3.15
CA VAL A 102 10.75 -9.69 2.58
C VAL A 102 10.81 -9.70 1.06
N ALA A 103 10.19 -10.68 0.39
CA ALA A 103 10.11 -10.68 -1.07
C ALA A 103 9.13 -9.60 -1.57
N ALA A 104 9.35 -9.08 -2.78
CA ALA A 104 8.47 -8.04 -3.36
C ALA A 104 7.03 -8.56 -3.54
N GLU A 105 6.90 -9.83 -3.90
CA GLU A 105 5.63 -10.54 -4.07
C GLU A 105 4.88 -10.73 -2.74
N GLU A 106 5.56 -10.60 -1.60
CA GLU A 106 4.94 -10.66 -0.27
C GLU A 106 4.37 -9.29 0.16
N VAL A 107 4.45 -8.25 -0.68
CA VAL A 107 3.82 -6.95 -0.41
C VAL A 107 2.69 -6.70 -1.38
N LEU A 108 1.49 -6.41 -0.89
CA LEU A 108 0.35 -6.01 -1.72
C LEU A 108 0.27 -4.49 -1.84
N VAL A 109 -0.37 -3.99 -2.89
CA VAL A 109 -0.55 -2.56 -3.15
C VAL A 109 -2.00 -2.22 -3.45
N CYS A 110 -2.48 -1.12 -2.86
CA CYS A 110 -3.82 -0.56 -3.08
C CYS A 110 -3.70 0.94 -3.35
N GLN A 111 -4.47 1.48 -4.29
CA GLN A 111 -4.42 2.91 -4.59
C GLN A 111 -5.83 3.44 -4.91
N THR A 112 -6.11 4.67 -4.52
CA THR A 112 -7.42 5.31 -4.70
C THR A 112 -7.26 6.80 -5.03
N GLY A 113 -8.18 7.35 -5.82
CA GLY A 113 -8.17 8.75 -6.23
C GLY A 113 -8.45 8.94 -7.73
N LEU A 114 -7.82 9.95 -8.33
CA LEU A 114 -8.03 10.30 -9.73
C LEU A 114 -7.52 9.20 -10.68
N ILE A 115 -8.27 8.96 -11.77
CA ILE A 115 -7.98 7.97 -12.81
C ILE A 115 -7.27 8.66 -13.99
N GLY A 116 -6.33 7.96 -14.64
CA GLY A 116 -5.63 8.42 -15.85
C GLY A 116 -4.42 9.31 -15.57
N ILE A 117 -4.02 9.47 -14.30
CA ILE A 117 -2.90 10.32 -13.89
C ILE A 117 -1.72 9.42 -13.46
N PRO A 118 -0.51 9.60 -14.03
CA PRO A 118 0.69 8.89 -13.57
C PRO A 118 0.97 9.15 -12.08
N LEU A 119 1.56 8.17 -11.40
CA LEU A 119 1.95 8.34 -10.01
C LEU A 119 3.13 9.31 -9.88
N PRO A 120 3.15 10.17 -8.85
CA PRO A 120 4.32 10.98 -8.53
C PRO A 120 5.39 10.10 -7.82
N MET A 121 6.02 9.19 -8.57
CA MET A 121 6.89 8.15 -8.00
C MET A 121 8.06 8.70 -7.18
N GLU A 122 8.63 9.85 -7.55
CA GLU A 122 9.69 10.50 -6.77
C GLU A 122 9.25 10.78 -5.32
N ARG A 123 8.00 11.25 -5.13
CA ARG A 123 7.42 11.51 -3.82
C ARG A 123 7.19 10.24 -3.03
N LEU A 124 6.71 9.19 -3.70
CA LEU A 124 6.50 7.87 -3.11
C LEU A 124 7.82 7.22 -2.69
N GLU A 125 8.86 7.30 -3.51
CA GLU A 125 10.19 6.78 -3.19
C GLU A 125 10.78 7.43 -1.95
N GLN A 126 10.62 8.75 -1.81
CA GLN A 126 11.05 9.50 -0.63
C GLN A 126 10.17 9.21 0.59
N GLY A 127 8.87 8.94 0.40
CA GLY A 127 7.90 8.75 1.48
C GLY A 127 7.83 7.34 2.06
N ILE A 128 8.15 6.30 1.27
CA ILE A 128 8.00 4.89 1.68
C ILE A 128 8.94 4.53 2.83
N THR A 129 10.24 4.84 2.75
CA THR A 129 11.20 4.48 3.80
C THR A 129 10.82 5.10 5.16
N PRO A 130 10.50 6.40 5.26
CA PRO A 130 9.96 6.98 6.50
C PRO A 130 8.67 6.31 6.97
N ALA A 131 7.77 5.92 6.06
CA ALA A 131 6.52 5.25 6.42
C ALA A 131 6.77 3.85 7.01
N VAL A 132 7.73 3.09 6.47
CA VAL A 132 8.11 1.78 7.02
C VAL A 132 8.73 1.95 8.42
N ALA A 133 9.60 2.95 8.59
CA ALA A 133 10.19 3.27 9.90
C ALA A 133 9.13 3.70 10.94
N ALA A 134 8.04 4.33 10.49
CA ALA A 134 6.95 4.79 11.34
C ALA A 134 5.92 3.71 11.73
N LEU A 135 6.07 2.45 11.27
CA LEU A 135 5.17 1.36 11.63
C LEU A 135 5.08 1.20 13.16
N ALA A 136 3.88 1.29 13.73
CA ALA A 136 3.66 1.09 15.16
C ALA A 136 2.40 0.25 15.42
N GLY A 137 2.36 -0.40 16.58
CA GLY A 137 1.25 -1.27 17.00
C GLY A 137 0.18 -0.56 17.85
N ASP A 138 0.27 0.77 17.99
CA ASP A 138 -0.67 1.56 18.79
C ASP A 138 -1.91 1.99 18.00
N VAL A 139 -2.89 2.54 18.72
CA VAL A 139 -4.18 2.95 18.14
C VAL A 139 -3.99 4.13 17.20
N GLU A 140 -3.11 5.05 17.56
CA GLU A 140 -2.79 6.27 16.84
C GLU A 140 -2.26 5.97 15.43
N ALA A 141 -1.36 5.00 15.32
CA ALA A 141 -0.82 4.53 14.05
C ALA A 141 -1.88 3.85 13.18
N GLY A 142 -2.75 3.03 13.79
CA GLY A 142 -3.91 2.46 13.11
C GLY A 142 -4.90 3.53 12.61
N MET A 143 -5.10 4.61 13.37
CA MET A 143 -5.94 5.74 12.96
C MET A 143 -5.26 6.61 11.90
N ALA A 144 -3.94 6.77 11.94
CA ALA A 144 -3.18 7.47 10.92
C ALA A 144 -3.27 6.75 9.57
N ALA A 145 -3.11 5.42 9.55
CA ALA A 145 -3.29 4.60 8.35
C ALA A 145 -4.71 4.74 7.77
N ALA A 146 -5.73 4.73 8.64
CA ALA A 146 -7.12 4.93 8.22
C ALA A 146 -7.36 6.31 7.59
N ARG A 147 -6.78 7.38 8.15
CA ARG A 147 -6.85 8.73 7.55
C ARG A 147 -6.09 8.84 6.24
N ALA A 148 -4.95 8.15 6.13
CA ALA A 148 -4.10 8.20 4.95
C ALA A 148 -4.74 7.60 3.68
N ILE A 149 -5.73 6.71 3.82
CA ILE A 149 -6.43 6.12 2.67
C ILE A 149 -7.65 6.90 2.20
N MET A 150 -8.07 7.93 2.94
CA MET A 150 -9.27 8.72 2.62
C MET A 150 -9.08 9.52 1.32
N THR A 151 -10.15 9.71 0.55
CA THR A 151 -10.21 10.64 -0.58
C THR A 151 -11.24 11.74 -0.36
N THR A 152 -12.51 11.38 -0.30
CA THR A 152 -13.65 12.29 -0.14
C THR A 152 -14.64 11.74 0.88
N ASP A 153 -14.14 10.87 1.74
CA ASP A 153 -14.83 10.24 2.87
C ASP A 153 -15.49 11.28 3.78
#